data_AF-A0A1P8RUW4-F1
#
_entry.id   AF-A0A1P8RUW4-F1
#
_cell.length_a   1.000
_cell.length_b   1.000
_cell.length_c   1.000
_cell.angle_alpha   90.00
_cell.angle_beta   90.00
_cell.angle_gamma   90.00
#
_symmetry.space_group_name_H-M   'P 1'
#
loop_
_entity.id
_entity.type
_entity.pdbx_description
1 polymer ?
#
loop_
_entity_poly.entity_id
_entity_poly.type
_entity_poly.pdbx_seq_one_letter_code
_entity_poly.pdbx_strand_id
1 'polypeptide(L)'
;MENEDKRIEDLINKLMANDSLETAPTNFTEGVMSKIEALSETKTIVYKPLIPKYVWWLLGFGFVALIVNIVLNKSSDSSSLTDRYNLPEVSFDLLNKLSVDFSNTLMYATVLLAVMVAIQIPLLKQYCDQKLSY
;
A
#
# COMPACT_ATOMS: atom_id res chain seq x y z
N MET A 1 44.72 36.40 48.56
CA MET A 1 44.51 35.67 47.29
C MET A 1 44.23 34.18 47.55
N GLU A 2 45.21 33.30 47.80
CA GLU A 2 44.93 31.84 47.92
C GLU A 2 43.99 31.43 49.08
N ASN A 3 44.02 32.16 50.21
CA ASN A 3 43.12 31.90 51.34
C ASN A 3 41.68 32.39 51.10
N GLU A 4 41.46 33.27 50.12
CA GLU A 4 40.13 33.78 49.79
C GLU A 4 39.40 32.80 48.88
N ASP A 5 40.11 32.24 47.89
CA ASP A 5 39.59 31.22 46.98
C ASP A 5 39.15 29.96 47.73
N LYS A 6 39.96 29.49 48.69
CA LYS A 6 39.62 28.33 49.55
C LYS A 6 38.34 28.56 50.35
N ARG A 7 38.10 29.79 50.82
CA ARG A 7 36.89 30.13 51.56
C ARG A 7 35.66 30.17 50.65
N ILE A 8 35.83 30.61 49.41
CA ILE A 8 34.74 30.62 48.42
C ILE A 8 34.37 29.19 48.02
N GLU A 9 35.36 28.33 47.78
CA GLU A 9 35.11 26.90 47.50
C GLU A 9 34.40 26.20 48.65
N ASP A 10 34.80 26.47 49.90
CA ASP A 10 34.18 25.86 51.08
C ASP A 10 32.73 26.33 51.28
N LEU A 11 32.44 27.59 50.94
CA LEU A 11 31.06 28.12 50.91
C LEU A 11 30.22 27.48 49.81
N ILE A 12 30.78 27.28 48.61
CA ILE A 12 30.09 26.62 47.49
C ILE A 12 29.80 25.16 47.83
N ASN A 13 30.77 24.44 48.38
CA ASN A 13 30.60 23.05 48.80
C ASN A 13 29.53 22.92 49.89
N LYS A 14 29.50 23.85 50.85
CA LYS A 14 28.48 23.85 51.90
C LYS A 14 27.09 24.20 51.35
N LEU A 15 27.00 25.05 50.34
CA LEU A 15 25.73 25.36 49.67
C LEU A 15 25.22 24.15 48.89
N MET A 16 26.07 23.50 48.09
CA MET A 16 25.72 22.31 47.30
C MET A 16 25.41 21.08 48.16
N ALA A 17 26.08 20.92 49.31
CA ALA A 17 25.82 19.80 50.22
C ALA A 17 24.51 19.97 51.00
N ASN A 18 24.03 21.20 51.16
CA ASN A 18 22.81 21.52 51.91
C ASN A 18 21.57 21.58 51.02
N ASP A 19 21.77 21.71 49.70
CA ASP A 19 20.73 21.42 48.72
C ASP A 19 20.56 19.90 48.64
N SER A 20 19.39 19.41 49.01
CA SER A 20 19.01 18.02 48.74
C SER A 20 19.16 17.82 47.24
N LEU A 21 20.03 16.90 46.82
CA LEU A 21 20.12 16.44 45.44
C LEU A 21 18.68 16.24 44.93
N GLU A 22 18.26 17.07 43.96
CA GLU A 22 17.00 16.91 43.25
C GLU A 22 17.10 15.58 42.49
N THR A 23 16.83 14.51 43.21
CA THR A 23 16.81 13.17 42.65
C THR A 23 15.62 13.14 41.71
N ALA A 24 15.89 12.80 40.45
CA ALA A 24 14.82 12.59 39.49
C ALA A 24 13.78 11.67 40.15
N PRO A 25 12.48 11.99 40.03
CA PRO A 25 11.44 11.17 40.64
C PRO A 25 11.65 9.73 40.19
N THR A 26 11.42 8.77 41.08
CA THR A 26 11.75 7.34 40.85
C THR A 26 11.21 6.79 39.53
N ASN A 27 10.16 7.40 39.00
CA ASN A 27 9.44 6.99 37.80
C ASN A 27 9.70 7.91 36.59
N PHE A 28 10.72 8.78 36.65
CA PHE A 28 11.07 9.68 35.55
C PHE A 28 11.38 8.90 34.27
N THR A 29 12.23 7.88 34.38
CA THR A 29 12.62 7.03 33.26
C THR A 29 11.42 6.27 32.70
N GLU A 30 10.56 5.71 33.54
CA GLU A 30 9.34 5.02 33.10
C GLU A 30 8.37 5.97 32.38
N GLY A 31 8.17 7.18 32.90
CA GLY A 31 7.31 8.18 32.27
C GLY A 31 7.84 8.69 30.93
N VAL A 32 9.17 8.81 30.80
CA VAL A 32 9.82 9.19 29.54
C VAL A 32 9.74 8.03 28.54
N MET A 33 10.06 6.80 28.96
CA MET A 33 10.01 5.60 28.12
C MET A 33 8.59 5.34 27.61
N SER A 34 7.58 5.45 28.47
CA SER A 34 6.16 5.27 28.12
C SER A 34 5.70 6.30 27.07
N LYS A 35 6.13 7.56 27.18
CA LYS A 35 5.81 8.59 26.18
C LYS A 35 6.51 8.35 24.85
N ILE A 36 7.77 7.90 24.88
CA ILE A 36 8.54 7.55 23.68
C ILE A 36 7.91 6.34 22.98
N GLU A 37 7.48 5.34 23.74
CA GLU A 37 6.86 4.12 23.22
C GLU A 37 5.49 4.42 22.59
N ALA A 38 4.67 5.25 23.23
CA ALA A 38 3.40 5.73 22.66
C ALA A 38 3.58 6.53 21.36
N LEU A 39 4.62 7.37 21.28
CA LEU A 39 4.98 8.10 20.06
C LEU A 39 5.53 7.16 18.97
N SER A 40 6.27 6.12 19.37
CA SER A 40 6.82 5.11 18.46
C SER A 40 5.74 4.19 17.89
N GLU A 41 4.75 3.80 18.70
CA GLU A 41 3.58 3.03 18.25
C GLU A 41 2.74 3.81 17.23
N THR A 42 2.55 5.12 17.42
CA THR A 42 1.89 5.97 16.40
C THR A 42 2.71 6.12 15.12
N LYS A 43 4.02 5.87 15.18
CA LYS A 43 4.94 5.81 14.04
C LYS A 43 5.23 4.37 13.61
N THR A 44 4.38 3.41 13.97
CA THR A 44 4.39 2.13 13.28
C THR A 44 4.14 2.41 11.81
N ILE A 45 5.10 2.04 10.98
CA ILE A 45 5.07 2.21 9.54
C ILE A 45 3.92 1.31 9.08
N VAL A 46 2.71 1.85 9.01
CA VAL A 46 1.56 1.11 8.53
C VAL A 46 1.84 0.82 7.07
N TYR A 47 2.29 -0.40 6.79
CA TYR A 47 2.49 -0.92 5.44
C TYR A 47 1.14 -0.89 4.73
N LYS A 48 0.86 0.24 4.09
CA LYS A 48 -0.32 0.42 3.27
C LYS A 48 -0.09 -0.45 2.03
N PRO A 49 -1.00 -1.39 1.72
CA PRO A 49 -0.83 -2.24 0.56
C PRO A 49 -0.69 -1.36 -0.68
N LEU A 50 0.41 -1.51 -1.43
CA LEU A 50 0.73 -0.75 -2.64
C LEU A 50 -0.43 -0.69 -3.63
N ILE A 51 -1.22 -1.77 -3.66
CA ILE A 51 -2.45 -1.85 -4.43
C ILE A 51 -3.59 -2.12 -3.44
N PRO A 52 -4.49 -1.17 -3.24
CA PRO A 52 -5.64 -1.37 -2.38
C PRO A 52 -6.62 -2.37 -3.02
N LYS A 53 -7.35 -3.10 -2.16
CA LYS A 53 -8.16 -4.28 -2.54
C LYS A 53 -9.19 -4.01 -3.66
N TYR A 54 -9.68 -2.78 -3.77
CA TYR A 54 -10.64 -2.39 -4.81
C TYR A 54 -10.04 -2.42 -6.23
N VAL A 55 -8.74 -2.18 -6.38
CA VAL A 55 -8.07 -2.20 -7.70
C VAL A 55 -7.99 -3.62 -8.25
N TRP A 56 -7.87 -4.63 -7.38
CA TRP A 56 -7.94 -6.04 -7.78
C TRP A 56 -9.31 -6.41 -8.32
N TRP A 57 -10.37 -5.88 -7.69
CA TRP A 57 -11.74 -6.10 -8.15
C TRP A 57 -11.99 -5.40 -9.50
N LEU A 58 -11.48 -4.17 -9.66
CA LEU A 58 -11.54 -3.43 -10.91
C LEU A 58 -10.80 -4.15 -12.05
N LEU A 59 -9.61 -4.69 -11.77
CA LEU A 59 -8.80 -5.41 -12.77
C LEU A 59 -9.49 -6.72 -13.18
N GLY A 60 -10.01 -7.48 -12.22
CA GLY A 60 -10.79 -8.70 -12.50
C GLY A 60 -12.04 -8.40 -13.31
N PHE A 61 -12.80 -7.37 -12.92
CA PHE A 61 -14.01 -6.97 -13.64
C PHE A 61 -13.70 -6.47 -15.05
N GLY A 62 -12.64 -5.68 -15.22
CA GLY A 62 -12.17 -5.21 -16.53
C GLY A 62 -11.76 -6.37 -17.44
N PHE A 63 -11.08 -7.38 -16.91
CA PHE A 63 -10.71 -8.57 -17.67
C PHE A 63 -11.93 -9.39 -18.10
N VAL A 64 -12.89 -9.59 -17.19
CA VAL A 64 -14.15 -10.28 -17.49
C VAL A 64 -14.97 -9.51 -18.53
N ALA A 65 -15.09 -8.18 -18.40
CA ALA A 65 -15.79 -7.35 -19.37
C ALA A 65 -15.17 -7.42 -20.77
N LEU A 66 -13.83 -7.51 -20.84
CA LEU A 66 -13.11 -7.66 -22.10
C LEU A 66 -13.41 -9.03 -22.74
N ILE A 67 -13.36 -10.12 -21.96
CA ILE A 67 -13.74 -11.47 -22.45
C ILE A 67 -15.19 -11.47 -22.96
N VAL A 68 -16.12 -10.90 -22.20
CA VAL A 68 -17.53 -10.82 -22.57
C VAL A 68 -17.70 -10.04 -23.88
N ASN A 69 -17.01 -8.91 -24.04
CA ASN A 69 -17.03 -8.15 -25.29
C ASN A 69 -16.54 -8.99 -26.49
N ILE A 70 -15.49 -9.79 -26.31
CA ILE A 70 -14.97 -10.68 -27.37
C ILE A 70 -15.97 -11.75 -27.77
N VAL A 71 -16.63 -12.36 -26.79
CA VAL A 71 -17.62 -13.41 -27.05
C VAL A 71 -18.82 -12.83 -27.79
N LEU A 72 -19.29 -11.65 -27.41
CA LEU A 72 -20.45 -11.00 -28.02
C LEU A 72 -20.19 -10.51 -29.44
N ASN A 73 -19.01 -9.92 -29.70
CA ASN A 73 -18.65 -9.33 -30.99
C ASN A 73 -18.33 -10.39 -32.07
N LYS A 74 -18.13 -11.65 -31.68
CA LYS A 74 -17.83 -12.77 -32.60
C LYS A 74 -19.07 -13.48 -33.14
N SER A 75 -20.27 -13.02 -32.79
CA SER A 75 -21.55 -13.62 -33.25
C SER A 75 -21.86 -13.41 -34.73
N SER A 76 -21.04 -12.67 -35.47
CA SER A 76 -21.31 -12.32 -36.87
C SER A 76 -20.81 -13.33 -37.90
N ASP A 77 -19.90 -14.25 -37.56
CA ASP A 77 -19.35 -15.21 -38.53
C ASP A 77 -19.14 -16.62 -37.94
N SER A 78 -20.08 -17.50 -38.27
CA SER A 78 -20.03 -18.98 -38.19
C SER A 78 -19.72 -19.63 -36.82
N SER A 79 -20.74 -20.31 -36.27
CA SER A 79 -20.69 -21.23 -35.12
C SER A 79 -20.20 -20.60 -33.81
N SER A 80 -21.09 -19.85 -33.17
CA SER A 80 -20.83 -19.23 -31.88
C SER A 80 -20.58 -20.30 -30.80
N LEU A 81 -19.61 -20.04 -29.91
CA LEU A 81 -19.34 -20.86 -28.74
C LEU A 81 -20.55 -20.92 -27.79
N THR A 82 -21.47 -19.97 -27.87
CA THR A 82 -22.74 -19.95 -27.12
C THR A 82 -23.63 -21.15 -27.47
N ASP A 83 -23.66 -21.56 -28.74
CA ASP A 83 -24.45 -22.72 -29.20
C ASP A 83 -23.88 -24.05 -28.69
N ARG A 84 -22.55 -24.11 -28.47
CA ARG A 84 -21.87 -25.30 -27.94
C ARG A 84 -22.03 -25.49 -26.44
N TYR A 85 -22.25 -24.41 -25.68
CA TYR A 85 -22.31 -24.43 -24.22
C TYR A 85 -23.68 -24.02 -23.65
N ASN A 86 -24.68 -23.78 -24.51
CA ASN A 86 -26.06 -23.46 -24.13
C ASN A 86 -26.14 -22.30 -23.10
N LEU A 87 -25.33 -21.28 -23.33
CA LEU A 87 -25.22 -20.11 -22.46
C LEU A 87 -26.34 -19.12 -22.77
N PRO A 88 -26.97 -18.49 -21.77
CA PRO A 88 -28.00 -17.48 -21.99
C PRO A 88 -27.41 -16.28 -22.75
N GLU A 89 -28.14 -15.85 -23.78
CA GLU A 89 -27.77 -14.74 -24.65
C GLU A 89 -27.95 -13.42 -23.90
N VAL A 90 -26.85 -12.77 -23.50
CA VAL A 90 -26.88 -11.51 -22.77
C VAL A 90 -26.67 -10.36 -23.75
N SER A 91 -27.75 -9.70 -24.17
CA SER A 91 -27.69 -8.56 -25.10
C SER A 91 -27.33 -7.26 -24.38
N PHE A 92 -26.17 -6.68 -24.68
CA PHE A 92 -25.74 -5.37 -24.16
C PHE A 92 -25.96 -4.27 -25.21
N ASP A 93 -27.19 -3.79 -25.33
CA ASP A 93 -27.62 -2.84 -26.36
C ASP A 93 -26.88 -1.48 -26.32
N LEU A 94 -26.34 -1.09 -25.15
CA LEU A 94 -25.53 0.12 -24.99
C LEU A 94 -24.16 0.03 -25.69
N LEU A 95 -23.59 -1.17 -25.80
CA LEU A 95 -22.29 -1.37 -26.47
C LEU A 95 -22.43 -1.44 -27.99
N ASN A 96 -23.56 -1.92 -28.50
CA ASN A 96 -23.85 -1.95 -29.95
C ASN A 96 -23.90 -0.55 -30.57
N LYS A 97 -24.22 0.49 -29.78
CA LYS A 97 -24.23 1.89 -30.23
C LYS A 97 -22.83 2.50 -30.34
N LEU A 98 -21.84 1.90 -29.68
CA LEU A 98 -20.40 2.20 -29.79
C LEU A 98 -19.76 1.21 -30.76
N SER A 99 -20.27 1.16 -32.00
CA SER A 99 -19.70 0.33 -33.07
C SER A 99 -18.35 0.92 -33.47
N VAL A 100 -17.31 0.56 -32.73
CA VAL A 100 -15.92 0.87 -33.06
C VAL A 100 -15.34 -0.37 -33.73
N ASP A 101 -15.14 -0.29 -35.04
CA ASP A 101 -14.55 -1.38 -35.83
C ASP A 101 -13.07 -1.52 -35.48
N PHE A 102 -12.79 -2.37 -34.50
CA PHE A 102 -11.43 -2.78 -34.19
C PHE A 102 -11.01 -3.95 -35.07
N SER A 103 -9.81 -3.87 -35.66
CA SER A 103 -9.21 -5.01 -36.34
C SER A 103 -9.03 -6.18 -35.36
N ASN A 104 -9.33 -7.40 -35.83
CA ASN A 104 -9.15 -8.65 -35.06
C ASN A 104 -7.76 -8.71 -34.40
N THR A 105 -6.71 -8.30 -35.11
CA THR A 105 -5.34 -8.27 -34.58
C THR A 105 -5.19 -7.34 -33.37
N LEU A 106 -5.84 -6.18 -33.40
CA LEU A 106 -5.76 -5.17 -32.36
C LEU A 106 -6.51 -5.61 -31.10
N MET A 107 -7.63 -6.31 -31.29
CA MET A 107 -8.42 -6.94 -30.23
C MET A 107 -7.61 -8.03 -29.52
N TYR A 108 -7.02 -8.98 -30.25
CA TYR A 108 -6.16 -10.01 -29.65
C TYR A 108 -4.90 -9.42 -28.98
N ALA A 109 -4.28 -8.40 -29.58
CA ALA A 109 -3.14 -7.71 -29.00
C ALA A 109 -3.51 -7.01 -27.68
N THR A 110 -4.68 -6.38 -27.60
CA THR A 110 -5.16 -5.70 -26.39
C THR A 110 -5.43 -6.70 -25.26
N VAL A 111 -6.02 -7.86 -25.56
CA VAL A 111 -6.20 -8.95 -24.59
C VAL A 111 -4.86 -9.41 -24.04
N LEU A 112 -3.92 -9.71 -24.94
CA LEU A 112 -2.61 -10.23 -24.57
C LEU A 112 -1.86 -9.21 -23.72
N LEU A 113 -1.92 -7.93 -24.07
CA LEU A 113 -1.35 -6.84 -23.28
C LEU A 113 -2.00 -6.75 -21.91
N ALA A 114 -3.33 -6.81 -21.81
CA ALA A 114 -4.04 -6.80 -20.53
C ALA A 114 -3.61 -7.98 -19.63
N VAL A 115 -3.48 -9.18 -20.19
CA VAL A 115 -2.97 -10.36 -19.47
C VAL A 115 -1.54 -10.15 -19.01
N MET A 116 -0.65 -9.66 -19.89
CA MET A 116 0.74 -9.39 -19.54
C MET A 116 0.84 -8.38 -18.39
N VAL A 117 0.10 -7.28 -18.46
CA VAL A 117 0.07 -6.25 -17.40
C VAL A 117 -0.49 -6.82 -16.09
N ALA A 118 -1.55 -7.63 -16.17
CA ALA A 118 -2.13 -8.28 -15.00
C ALA A 118 -1.15 -9.22 -14.28
N ILE A 119 -0.21 -9.85 -15.01
CA ILE A 119 0.84 -10.71 -14.44
C ILE A 119 2.06 -9.88 -14.00
N GLN A 120 2.43 -8.85 -14.75
CA GLN A 120 3.61 -8.02 -14.48
C GLN A 120 3.45 -7.19 -13.19
N ILE A 121 2.25 -6.66 -12.94
CA ILE A 121 1.96 -5.84 -11.75
C ILE A 121 2.21 -6.61 -10.43
N PRO A 122 1.68 -7.83 -10.22
CA PRO A 122 1.96 -8.60 -9.00
C PRO A 122 3.42 -9.05 -8.89
N LEU A 123 4.09 -9.36 -10.00
CA LEU A 123 5.53 -9.68 -10.00
C LEU A 123 6.38 -8.49 -9.52
N LEU A 124 6.13 -7.29 -10.06
CA LEU A 124 6.83 -6.08 -9.61
C LEU A 124 6.54 -5.75 -8.15
N LYS A 125 5.27 -5.92 -7.73
CA LYS A 125 4.86 -5.73 -6.34
C LYS A 125 5.63 -6.65 -5.41
N GLN A 126 5.69 -7.94 -5.73
CA GLN A 126 6.41 -8.93 -4.92
C GLN A 126 7.92 -8.60 -4.82
N TYR A 127 8.52 -8.16 -5.93
CA TYR A 127 9.93 -7.76 -5.93
C TYR A 127 10.19 -6.52 -5.04
N CYS A 128 9.33 -5.50 -5.10
CA CYS A 128 9.45 -4.32 -4.24
C CYS A 128 9.20 -4.66 -2.77
N ASP A 129 8.18 -5.45 -2.45
CA ASP A 129 7.88 -5.88 -1.07
C ASP A 129 9.06 -6.64 -0.45
N GLN A 130 9.77 -7.47 -1.22
CA GLN A 130 10.97 -8.17 -0.75
C GLN A 130 12.19 -7.24 -0.53
N LYS A 131 12.29 -6.14 -1.26
CA LYS A 131 13.44 -5.21 -1.19
C LYS A 131 13.25 -4.09 -0.16
N LEU A 132 12.01 -3.73 0.17
CA LEU A 132 11.62 -2.67 1.11
C LEU A 132 11.29 -3.20 2.52
N SER A 133 11.37 -4.51 2.74
CA SER A 133 11.30 -5.13 4.06
C SER A 133 12.71 -5.32 4.61
N TYR A 134 13.40 -4.22 4.94
CA TYR A 134 14.62 -4.19 5.77
C TYR A 134 14.49 -3.08 6.80
#